data_AF-A0A2D5PA37-F1
#
_entry.id   AF-A0A2D5PA37-F1
#
_cell.length_a   1.000
_cell.length_b   1.000
_cell.length_c   1.000
_cell.angle_alpha   90.00
_cell.angle_beta   90.00
_cell.angle_gamma   90.00
#
_symmetry.space_group_name_H-M   'P 1'
#
loop_
_entity.id
_entity.type
_entity.pdbx_description
1 polymer ?
#
loop_
_entity_poly.entity_id
_entity_poly.type
_entity_poly.pdbx_seq_one_letter_code
_entity_poly.pdbx_strand_id
1 'polypeptide(L)'
;MNMHLNNGHDTIQPTQSEDRNLGLIGTIFLWTAATLVTPTIMTGQMFIPDVSPSSAFFMVLLGSVLGCLALGAVAVIGTRTGLPTFMIARSTYGYHGSKIFASLNVVILTGWSLIQGYLGALALNKVTATLFGLDNILLAIFLTQGLVLVITILGHTGIQKIEGIASSLMLIMALAITYKLLSENGLGDIKNLPLSDTPSLTMAIVFDIVLALDHPAM
;
A
#
# COMPACT_ATOMS: atom_id res chain seq x y z
N MET A 1 -19.29 -25.02 26.51
CA MET A 1 -18.52 -23.78 26.28
C MET A 1 -18.67 -23.47 24.79
N ASN A 2 -19.72 -22.72 24.45
CA ASN A 2 -20.12 -22.51 23.06
C ASN A 2 -19.35 -21.32 22.51
N MET A 3 -18.30 -21.62 21.75
CA MET A 3 -17.54 -20.65 21.00
C MET A 3 -18.41 -20.19 19.82
N HIS A 4 -19.12 -19.08 20.00
CA HIS A 4 -19.73 -18.36 18.88
C HIS A 4 -18.60 -17.84 18.00
N LEU A 5 -18.27 -18.60 16.95
CA LEU A 5 -17.52 -18.09 15.83
C LEU A 5 -18.39 -17.03 15.16
N ASN A 6 -18.08 -15.76 15.43
CA ASN A 6 -18.61 -14.64 14.68
C ASN A 6 -18.04 -14.74 13.25
N ASN A 7 -18.68 -15.57 12.42
CA ASN A 7 -18.40 -15.61 10.99
C ASN A 7 -18.64 -14.19 10.47
N GLY A 8 -17.62 -13.59 9.86
CA GLY A 8 -17.73 -12.27 9.25
C GLY A 8 -18.98 -12.19 8.37
N HIS A 9 -19.58 -11.01 8.30
CA HIS A 9 -20.78 -10.73 7.51
C HIS A 9 -20.51 -10.98 6.02
N ASP A 10 -20.58 -12.24 5.59
CA ASP A 10 -20.38 -12.70 4.20
C ASP A 10 -21.71 -12.61 3.43
N THR A 11 -22.36 -11.46 3.57
CA THR A 11 -23.66 -11.20 2.99
C THR A 11 -23.45 -10.45 1.68
N ILE A 12 -23.83 -11.06 0.56
CA ILE A 12 -23.89 -10.43 -0.79
C ILE A 12 -24.96 -9.33 -0.91
N GLN A 13 -25.51 -8.87 0.21
CA GLN A 13 -26.53 -7.83 0.23
C GLN A 13 -25.87 -6.46 0.27
N PRO A 14 -26.52 -5.44 -0.29
CA PRO A 14 -26.04 -4.08 -0.18
C PRO A 14 -25.87 -3.68 1.29
N THR A 15 -24.76 -3.01 1.61
CA THR A 15 -24.58 -2.40 2.93
C THR A 15 -25.63 -1.30 3.11
N GLN A 16 -26.48 -1.48 4.13
CA GLN A 16 -27.54 -0.53 4.45
C GLN A 16 -26.93 0.79 4.92
N SER A 17 -27.66 1.89 4.72
CA SER A 17 -27.19 3.24 5.06
C SER A 17 -26.85 3.40 6.55
N GLU A 18 -27.51 2.64 7.42
CA GLU A 18 -27.35 2.66 8.87
C GLU A 18 -26.04 1.99 9.34
N ASP A 19 -25.51 1.05 8.56
CA ASP A 19 -24.24 0.35 8.86
C ASP A 19 -23.00 1.10 8.33
N ARG A 20 -23.19 2.23 7.64
CA ARG A 20 -22.10 3.02 7.06
C ARG A 20 -21.48 3.94 8.10
N ASN A 21 -20.45 3.44 8.78
CA ASN A 21 -19.76 4.16 9.85
C ASN A 21 -18.45 4.86 9.42
N LEU A 22 -18.02 4.71 8.16
CA LEU A 22 -16.80 5.36 7.65
C LEU A 22 -17.07 6.77 7.13
N GLY A 23 -16.67 7.78 7.91
CA GLY A 23 -16.68 9.18 7.48
C GLY A 23 -15.49 9.56 6.59
N LEU A 24 -15.46 10.83 6.13
CA LEU A 24 -14.37 11.37 5.30
C LEU A 24 -12.99 11.24 5.98
N ILE A 25 -12.92 11.59 7.27
CA ILE A 25 -11.67 11.51 8.04
C ILE A 25 -11.20 10.04 8.15
N GLY A 26 -12.12 9.12 8.46
CA GLY A 26 -11.80 7.69 8.52
C GLY A 26 -11.30 7.15 7.18
N THR A 27 -11.87 7.63 6.07
CA THR A 27 -11.44 7.28 4.72
C THR A 27 -10.04 7.80 4.42
N ILE A 28 -9.72 9.05 4.79
CA ILE A 28 -8.38 9.63 4.60
C ILE A 28 -7.33 8.85 5.40
N PHE A 29 -7.63 8.52 6.66
CA PHE A 29 -6.72 7.73 7.50
C PHE A 29 -6.52 6.32 6.96
N LEU A 30 -7.59 5.65 6.54
CA LEU A 30 -7.52 4.32 5.93
C LEU A 30 -6.69 4.36 4.64
N TRP A 31 -6.88 5.39 3.81
CA TRP A 31 -6.12 5.58 2.58
C TRP A 31 -4.64 5.84 2.85
N THR A 32 -4.34 6.68 3.84
CA THR A 32 -2.96 6.98 4.24
C THR A 32 -2.28 5.73 4.79
N ALA A 33 -2.96 4.95 5.62
CA ALA A 33 -2.42 3.68 6.12
C ALA A 33 -2.16 2.67 4.99
N ALA A 34 -3.07 2.57 4.01
CA ALA A 34 -2.93 1.65 2.88
C ALA A 34 -1.80 2.03 1.90
N THR A 35 -1.46 3.31 1.80
CA THR A 35 -0.41 3.81 0.89
C THR A 35 0.98 3.86 1.53
N LEU A 36 1.05 3.80 2.86
CA LEU A 36 2.30 3.72 3.63
C LEU A 36 2.85 2.30 3.59
N VAL A 37 3.55 1.98 2.51
CA VAL A 37 4.09 0.65 2.27
C VAL A 37 5.51 0.71 1.70
N THR A 38 6.30 -0.35 1.92
CA THR A 38 7.73 -0.39 1.58
C THR A 38 8.05 -0.01 0.12
N PRO A 39 7.31 -0.49 -0.92
CA PRO A 39 7.54 -0.09 -2.30
C PRO A 39 7.42 1.41 -2.55
N THR A 40 6.55 2.12 -1.82
CA THR A 40 6.39 3.58 -1.94
C THR A 40 7.67 4.30 -1.54
N ILE A 41 8.30 3.85 -0.45
CA ILE A 41 9.58 4.39 0.02
C ILE A 41 10.68 4.09 -1.00
N MET A 42 10.75 2.83 -1.47
CA MET A 42 11.76 2.42 -2.46
C MET A 42 11.62 3.21 -3.77
N THR A 43 10.39 3.47 -4.22
CA THR A 43 10.14 4.25 -5.43
C THR A 43 10.60 5.69 -5.27
N GLY A 44 10.35 6.31 -4.12
CA GLY A 44 10.90 7.63 -3.80
C GLY A 44 12.44 7.65 -3.83
N GLN A 45 13.08 6.58 -3.37
CA GLN A 45 14.54 6.43 -3.45
C GLN A 45 15.05 6.27 -4.89
N MET A 46 14.26 5.69 -5.80
CA MET A 46 14.66 5.51 -7.21
C MET A 46 14.73 6.82 -7.99
N PHE A 47 13.99 7.86 -7.59
CA PHE A 47 13.95 9.13 -8.34
C PHE A 47 15.19 10.00 -8.13
N ILE A 48 15.88 9.87 -7.00
CA ILE A 48 17.06 10.68 -6.66
C ILE A 48 18.31 9.80 -6.87
N PRO A 49 19.36 10.26 -7.58
CA PRO A 49 19.67 11.64 -8.00
C PRO A 49 19.26 12.03 -9.43
N ASP A 50 18.48 11.20 -10.14
CA ASP A 50 18.14 11.44 -11.55
C ASP A 50 17.19 12.63 -11.75
N VAL A 51 16.32 12.89 -10.78
CA VAL A 51 15.33 13.98 -10.81
C VAL A 51 15.44 14.83 -9.57
N SER A 52 15.28 16.15 -9.73
CA SER A 52 15.29 17.08 -8.60
C SER A 52 14.18 16.74 -7.59
N PRO A 53 14.43 16.86 -6.27
CA PRO A 53 13.43 16.51 -5.26
C PRO A 53 12.11 17.26 -5.41
N SER A 54 12.14 18.52 -5.86
CA SER A 54 10.93 19.31 -6.10
C SER A 54 10.12 18.78 -7.29
N SER A 55 10.79 18.41 -8.38
CA SER A 55 10.16 17.78 -9.54
C SER A 55 9.59 16.41 -9.20
N ALA A 56 10.34 15.57 -8.48
CA ALA A 56 9.87 14.28 -8.02
C ALA A 56 8.64 14.40 -7.11
N PHE A 57 8.65 15.34 -6.16
CA PHE A 57 7.49 15.62 -5.31
C PHE A 57 6.26 16.06 -6.11
N PHE A 58 6.43 16.95 -7.07
CA PHE A 58 5.31 17.41 -7.91
C PHE A 58 4.73 16.27 -8.75
N MET A 59 5.57 15.37 -9.25
CA MET A 59 5.13 14.20 -10.02
C MET A 59 4.38 13.19 -9.19
N VAL A 60 4.87 12.88 -7.99
CA VAL A 60 4.17 12.04 -7.03
C VAL A 60 2.81 12.65 -6.71
N LEU A 61 2.76 13.95 -6.40
CA LEU A 61 1.50 14.63 -6.10
C LEU A 61 0.52 14.59 -7.26
N LEU A 62 0.99 14.86 -8.49
CA LEU A 62 0.14 14.81 -9.69
C LEU A 62 -0.37 13.39 -9.96
N GLY A 63 0.51 12.39 -9.90
CA GLY A 63 0.13 10.98 -10.09
C GLY A 63 -0.88 10.51 -9.06
N SER A 64 -0.65 10.81 -7.78
CA SER A 64 -1.57 10.45 -6.70
C SER A 64 -2.91 11.16 -6.82
N VAL A 65 -2.96 12.44 -7.25
CA VAL A 65 -4.24 13.13 -7.48
C VAL A 65 -5.02 12.47 -8.62
N LEU A 66 -4.36 12.14 -9.73
CA LEU A 66 -5.00 11.47 -10.86
C LEU A 66 -5.49 10.05 -10.48
N GLY A 67 -4.67 9.30 -9.73
CA GLY A 67 -5.05 8.01 -9.17
C GLY A 67 -6.26 8.11 -8.24
N CYS A 68 -6.25 9.09 -7.32
CA CYS A 68 -7.37 9.36 -6.43
C CYS A 68 -8.66 9.72 -7.20
N LEU A 69 -8.57 10.45 -8.30
CA LEU A 69 -9.74 10.79 -9.12
C LEU A 69 -10.35 9.55 -9.78
N ALA A 70 -9.52 8.67 -10.35
CA ALA A 70 -9.97 7.43 -10.96
C ALA A 70 -10.63 6.50 -9.92
N LEU A 71 -9.97 6.32 -8.77
CA LEU A 71 -10.47 5.51 -7.67
C LEU A 71 -11.73 6.12 -7.03
N GLY A 72 -11.77 7.44 -6.91
CA GLY A 72 -12.93 8.18 -6.42
C GLY A 72 -14.15 7.97 -7.31
N ALA A 73 -13.98 7.96 -8.64
CA ALA A 73 -15.07 7.67 -9.56
C ALA A 73 -15.66 6.27 -9.34
N VAL A 74 -14.81 5.25 -9.13
CA VAL A 74 -15.25 3.88 -8.80
C VAL A 74 -15.90 3.82 -7.42
N ALA A 75 -15.33 4.52 -6.43
CA ALA A 75 -15.87 4.59 -5.07
C ALA A 75 -17.25 5.24 -5.01
N VAL A 76 -17.55 6.23 -5.86
CA VAL A 76 -18.89 6.83 -5.97
C VAL A 76 -19.93 5.80 -6.43
N ILE A 77 -19.58 4.90 -7.35
CA ILE A 77 -20.47 3.82 -7.79
C ILE A 77 -20.69 2.82 -6.66
N GLY A 78 -19.62 2.43 -5.95
CA GLY A 78 -19.69 1.52 -4.80
C GLY A 78 -20.54 2.08 -3.65
N THR A 79 -20.35 3.35 -3.28
CA THR A 79 -21.10 4.01 -2.20
C THR A 79 -22.59 4.21 -2.54
N ARG A 80 -22.92 4.45 -3.81
CA ARG A 80 -24.33 4.55 -4.25
C ARG A 80 -25.03 3.20 -4.27
N THR A 81 -24.35 2.15 -4.73
CA THR A 81 -24.95 0.80 -4.86
C THR A 81 -24.91 0.01 -3.55
N GLY A 82 -23.96 0.32 -2.65
CA GLY A 82 -23.70 -0.47 -1.44
C GLY A 82 -23.17 -1.88 -1.75
N LEU A 83 -22.83 -2.16 -3.00
CA LEU A 83 -22.42 -3.48 -3.46
C LEU A 83 -20.89 -3.58 -3.52
N PRO A 84 -20.31 -4.75 -3.21
CA PRO A 84 -18.89 -4.97 -3.42
C PRO A 84 -18.56 -4.92 -4.91
N THR A 85 -17.34 -4.49 -5.24
CA THR A 85 -16.86 -4.30 -6.62
C THR A 85 -17.12 -5.52 -7.51
N PHE A 86 -16.94 -6.73 -6.98
CA PHE A 86 -17.19 -7.98 -7.73
C PHE A 86 -18.66 -8.19 -8.12
N MET A 87 -19.62 -7.72 -7.30
CA MET A 87 -21.04 -7.77 -7.68
C MET A 87 -21.38 -6.75 -8.76
N ILE A 88 -20.76 -5.57 -8.70
CA ILE A 88 -20.92 -4.54 -9.75
C ILE A 88 -20.32 -5.05 -11.07
N ALA A 89 -19.18 -5.75 -11.02
CA ALA A 89 -18.59 -6.35 -12.22
C ALA A 89 -19.51 -7.40 -12.89
N ARG A 90 -20.34 -8.11 -12.10
CA ARG A 90 -21.30 -9.10 -12.62
C ARG A 90 -22.41 -8.47 -13.47
N SER A 91 -22.82 -7.24 -13.19
CA SER A 91 -23.83 -6.55 -14.02
C SER A 91 -23.29 -6.15 -15.40
N THR A 92 -21.97 -5.95 -15.51
CA THR A 92 -21.31 -5.51 -16.75
C THR A 92 -20.81 -6.68 -17.59
N TYR A 93 -20.18 -7.69 -16.98
CA TYR A 93 -19.53 -8.81 -17.68
C TYR A 93 -20.32 -10.14 -17.61
N GLY A 94 -21.50 -10.12 -16.97
CA GLY A 94 -22.27 -11.33 -16.70
C GLY A 94 -21.62 -12.24 -15.66
N TYR A 95 -22.25 -13.40 -15.41
CA TYR A 95 -21.80 -14.33 -14.38
C TYR A 95 -20.44 -14.98 -14.67
N HIS A 96 -20.21 -15.40 -15.92
CA HIS A 96 -18.97 -16.09 -16.31
C HIS A 96 -17.80 -15.11 -16.45
N GLY A 97 -18.03 -13.91 -17.01
CA GLY A 97 -16.98 -12.90 -17.11
C GLY A 97 -16.51 -12.40 -15.75
N SER A 98 -17.44 -12.14 -14.82
CA SER A 98 -17.12 -11.71 -13.45
C SER A 98 -16.23 -12.71 -12.70
N LYS A 99 -16.39 -14.03 -12.93
CA LYS A 99 -15.51 -15.04 -12.32
C LYS A 99 -14.07 -14.93 -12.81
N ILE A 100 -13.87 -14.72 -14.11
CA ILE A 100 -12.53 -14.59 -14.68
C ILE A 100 -11.83 -13.36 -14.10
N PHE A 101 -12.51 -12.22 -14.06
CA PHE A 101 -11.96 -11.00 -13.44
C PHE A 101 -11.67 -11.18 -11.95
N ALA A 102 -12.57 -11.84 -11.21
CA ALA A 102 -12.34 -12.14 -9.80
C ALA A 102 -11.11 -13.05 -9.61
N SER A 103 -10.94 -14.09 -10.42
CA SER A 103 -9.77 -14.96 -10.36
C SER A 103 -8.47 -14.21 -10.69
N LEU A 104 -8.47 -13.35 -11.70
CA LEU A 104 -7.31 -12.52 -12.03
C LEU A 104 -6.96 -11.57 -10.88
N ASN A 105 -7.95 -10.91 -10.29
CA ASN A 105 -7.75 -10.03 -9.14
C ASN A 105 -7.16 -10.77 -7.93
N VAL A 106 -7.64 -11.99 -7.64
CA VAL A 106 -7.04 -12.84 -6.59
C VAL A 106 -5.58 -13.17 -6.88
N VAL A 107 -5.22 -13.49 -8.12
CA VAL A 107 -3.83 -13.77 -8.51
C VAL A 107 -2.95 -12.53 -8.31
N ILE A 108 -3.44 -11.35 -8.73
CA ILE A 108 -2.73 -10.08 -8.58
C ILE A 108 -2.52 -9.74 -7.11
N LEU A 109 -3.57 -9.80 -6.28
CA LEU A 109 -3.48 -9.52 -4.84
C LEU A 109 -2.57 -10.51 -4.11
N THR A 110 -2.56 -11.78 -4.54
CA THR A 110 -1.64 -12.79 -4.01
C THR A 110 -0.19 -12.44 -4.36
N GLY A 111 0.08 -12.10 -5.63
CA GLY A 111 1.40 -11.66 -6.07
C GLY A 111 1.89 -10.43 -5.31
N TRP A 112 1.00 -9.44 -5.13
CA TRP A 112 1.28 -8.25 -4.32
C TRP A 112 1.65 -8.61 -2.88
N SER A 113 0.87 -9.45 -2.22
CA SER A 113 1.14 -9.89 -0.85
C SER A 113 2.48 -10.62 -0.72
N LEU A 114 2.84 -11.47 -1.69
CA LEU A 114 4.12 -12.18 -1.70
C LEU A 114 5.31 -11.24 -1.80
N ILE A 115 5.24 -10.23 -2.67
CA ILE A 115 6.31 -9.22 -2.83
C ILE A 115 6.45 -8.42 -1.53
N GLN A 116 5.34 -8.02 -0.91
CA GLN A 116 5.38 -7.31 0.38
C GLN A 116 6.00 -8.15 1.49
N GLY A 117 5.64 -9.44 1.57
CA GLY A 117 6.25 -10.38 2.50
C GLY A 117 7.76 -10.53 2.27
N TYR A 118 8.19 -10.59 1.01
CA TYR A 118 9.61 -10.67 0.65
C TYR A 118 10.38 -9.40 1.03
N LEU A 119 9.83 -8.20 0.76
CA LEU A 119 10.45 -6.94 1.18
C LEU A 119 10.54 -6.83 2.71
N GLY A 120 9.52 -7.30 3.42
CA GLY A 120 9.56 -7.42 4.88
C GLY A 120 10.65 -8.39 5.36
N ALA A 121 10.85 -9.51 4.65
CA ALA A 121 11.91 -10.46 4.96
C ALA A 121 13.32 -9.90 4.71
N LEU A 122 13.50 -9.09 3.67
CA LEU A 122 14.77 -8.37 3.44
C LEU A 122 15.11 -7.43 4.60
N ALA A 123 14.11 -6.68 5.09
CA ALA A 123 14.26 -5.82 6.25
C ALA A 123 14.60 -6.63 7.51
N LEU A 124 13.88 -7.73 7.75
CA LEU A 124 14.11 -8.62 8.89
C LEU A 124 15.50 -9.24 8.84
N ASN A 125 15.93 -9.75 7.69
CA ASN A 125 17.27 -10.34 7.49
C ASN A 125 18.38 -9.33 7.80
N LYS A 126 18.21 -8.07 7.39
CA LYS A 126 19.18 -7.02 7.68
C LYS A 126 19.29 -6.73 9.18
N VAL A 127 18.16 -6.76 9.90
CA VAL A 127 18.14 -6.62 11.37
C VAL A 127 18.79 -7.83 12.05
N THR A 128 18.47 -9.05 11.63
CA THR A 128 19.04 -10.27 12.24
C THR A 128 20.53 -10.43 11.96
N ALA A 129 20.99 -10.06 10.77
CA ALA A 129 22.42 -10.04 10.44
C ALA A 129 23.18 -9.03 11.31
N THR A 130 22.61 -7.85 11.54
CA THR A 130 23.25 -6.79 12.32
C THR A 130 23.29 -7.09 13.83
N LEU A 131 22.22 -7.68 14.38
CA LEU A 131 22.09 -7.93 15.81
C LEU A 131 22.62 -9.31 16.26
N PHE A 132 22.39 -10.33 15.44
CA PHE A 132 22.65 -11.73 15.81
C PHE A 132 23.69 -12.41 14.91
N GLY A 133 24.20 -11.73 13.87
CA GLY A 133 25.15 -12.32 12.89
C GLY A 133 24.53 -13.41 12.01
N LEU A 134 23.19 -13.54 12.01
CA LEU A 134 22.46 -14.54 11.23
C LEU A 134 22.01 -13.90 9.91
N ASP A 135 22.75 -14.17 8.84
CA ASP A 135 22.39 -13.80 7.46
C ASP A 135 21.79 -15.02 6.73
N ASN A 136 20.47 -15.17 6.82
CA ASN A 136 19.75 -16.24 6.15
C ASN A 136 18.38 -15.73 5.69
N ILE A 137 18.34 -15.28 4.44
CA ILE A 137 17.13 -14.73 3.82
C ILE A 137 15.98 -15.75 3.76
N LEU A 138 16.26 -17.05 3.58
CA LEU A 138 15.21 -18.07 3.55
C LEU A 138 14.51 -18.17 4.90
N LEU A 139 15.27 -18.16 5.99
CA LEU A 139 14.70 -18.15 7.34
C LEU A 139 13.85 -16.90 7.57
N ALA A 140 14.35 -15.73 7.16
CA ALA A 140 13.59 -14.48 7.28
C ALA A 140 12.28 -14.51 6.49
N ILE A 141 12.26 -15.09 5.28
CA ILE A 141 11.04 -15.26 4.47
C ILE A 141 10.03 -16.15 5.21
N PHE A 142 10.46 -17.31 5.72
CA PHE A 142 9.57 -18.21 6.45
C PHE A 142 8.99 -17.55 7.71
N LEU A 143 9.81 -16.78 8.44
CA LEU A 143 9.36 -16.06 9.63
C LEU A 143 8.34 -14.96 9.30
N THR A 144 8.64 -14.12 8.30
CA THR A 144 7.75 -13.03 7.90
C THR A 144 6.43 -13.58 7.33
N GLN A 145 6.48 -14.56 6.43
CA GLN A 145 5.26 -15.14 5.86
C GLN A 145 4.45 -15.92 6.89
N GLY A 146 5.11 -16.61 7.82
CA GLY A 146 4.47 -17.27 8.95
C GLY A 146 3.75 -16.28 9.86
N LEU A 147 4.38 -15.15 10.16
CA LEU A 147 3.78 -14.08 10.95
C LEU A 147 2.53 -13.51 10.26
N VAL A 148 2.61 -13.23 8.95
CA VAL A 148 1.46 -12.78 8.15
C VAL A 148 0.31 -13.78 8.25
N LEU A 149 0.57 -15.08 8.05
CA LEU A 149 -0.44 -16.12 8.16
C LEU A 149 -1.09 -16.17 9.55
N VAL A 150 -0.29 -16.09 10.62
CA VAL A 150 -0.81 -16.07 12.00
C VAL A 150 -1.73 -14.87 12.20
N ILE A 151 -1.33 -13.68 11.73
CA ILE A 151 -2.13 -12.46 11.83
C ILE A 151 -3.42 -12.58 11.02
N THR A 152 -3.37 -13.19 9.83
CA THR A 152 -4.56 -13.44 9.01
C THR A 152 -5.56 -14.35 9.74
N ILE A 153 -5.08 -15.38 10.46
CA ILE A 153 -5.93 -16.29 11.23
C ILE A 153 -6.62 -15.59 12.42
N LEU A 154 -6.02 -14.53 12.99
CA LEU A 154 -6.63 -13.73 14.07
C LEU A 154 -7.87 -12.93 13.61
N GLY A 155 -8.17 -12.91 12.30
CA GLY A 155 -9.35 -12.29 11.72
C GLY A 155 -9.29 -10.75 11.70
N HIS A 156 -10.39 -10.13 11.28
CA HIS A 156 -10.45 -8.69 10.97
C HIS A 156 -10.05 -7.78 12.14
N THR A 157 -10.47 -8.08 13.37
CA THR A 157 -10.16 -7.26 14.54
C THR A 157 -8.68 -7.31 14.91
N GLY A 158 -8.01 -8.44 14.69
CA GLY A 158 -6.57 -8.60 14.91
C GLY A 158 -5.77 -7.81 13.87
N ILE A 159 -6.14 -7.94 12.61
CA ILE A 159 -5.52 -7.23 11.48
C ILE A 159 -5.62 -5.72 11.70
N GLN A 160 -6.82 -5.18 11.95
CA GLN A 160 -7.02 -3.73 12.12
C GLN A 160 -6.15 -3.12 13.22
N LYS A 161 -5.98 -3.82 14.35
CA LYS A 161 -5.14 -3.32 15.46
C LYS A 161 -3.66 -3.33 15.09
N ILE A 162 -3.17 -4.43 14.54
CA ILE A 162 -1.76 -4.58 14.18
C ILE A 162 -1.39 -3.63 13.05
N GLU A 163 -2.23 -3.53 12.02
CA GLU A 163 -2.09 -2.61 10.91
C GLU A 163 -2.09 -1.15 11.36
N GLY A 164 -3.02 -0.78 12.25
CA GLY A 164 -3.06 0.58 12.81
C GLY A 164 -1.78 0.95 13.56
N ILE A 165 -1.21 0.02 14.34
CA ILE A 165 0.07 0.24 15.03
C ILE A 165 1.23 0.31 14.03
N ALA A 166 1.29 -0.61 13.07
CA ALA A 166 2.36 -0.68 12.07
C ALA A 166 2.39 0.58 11.20
N SER A 167 1.25 0.99 10.64
CA SER A 167 1.14 2.21 9.82
C SER A 167 1.50 3.47 10.59
N SER A 168 1.07 3.58 11.86
CA SER A 168 1.44 4.69 12.73
C SER A 168 2.95 4.75 12.99
N LEU A 169 3.58 3.61 13.26
CA LEU A 169 5.04 3.53 13.43
C LEU A 169 5.79 3.89 12.14
N MET A 170 5.32 3.42 10.99
CA MET A 170 5.90 3.78 9.69
C MET A 170 5.81 5.29 9.43
N LEU A 171 4.67 5.91 9.73
CA LEU A 171 4.48 7.35 9.59
C LEU A 171 5.42 8.13 10.51
N ILE A 172 5.53 7.74 11.79
CA ILE A 172 6.44 8.37 12.74
C ILE A 172 7.89 8.26 12.27
N MET A 173 8.31 7.08 11.80
CA MET A 173 9.67 6.86 11.28
C MET A 173 9.94 7.71 10.04
N ALA A 174 9.00 7.78 9.09
CA ALA A 174 9.13 8.61 7.90
C ALA A 174 9.29 10.10 8.25
N LEU A 175 8.46 10.60 9.18
CA LEU A 175 8.55 11.98 9.67
C LEU A 175 9.86 12.24 10.43
N ALA A 176 10.31 11.30 11.26
CA ALA A 176 11.55 11.42 12.01
C ALA A 176 12.78 11.47 11.08
N ILE A 177 12.84 10.61 10.06
CA ILE A 177 13.90 10.64 9.05
C ILE A 177 13.86 11.95 8.28
N THR A 178 12.68 12.39 7.85
CA THR A 178 12.51 13.66 7.14
C THR A 178 12.98 14.85 8.00
N TYR A 179 12.60 14.88 9.27
CA TYR A 179 13.04 15.92 10.21
C TYR A 179 14.54 15.91 10.42
N LYS A 180 15.15 14.73 10.63
CA LYS A 180 16.61 14.59 10.80
C LYS A 180 17.36 15.07 9.57
N LEU A 181 16.91 14.65 8.38
CA LEU A 181 17.50 15.08 7.11
C LEU A 181 17.41 16.59 6.91
N LEU A 182 16.27 17.20 7.29
CA LEU A 182 16.06 18.64 7.15
C LEU A 182 16.86 19.45 8.18
N SER A 183 17.01 18.91 9.39
CA SER A 183 17.80 19.54 10.46
C SER A 183 19.31 19.45 10.21
N GLU A 184 19.79 18.40 9.55
CA GLU A 184 21.22 18.21 9.27
C GLU A 184 21.66 18.94 7.99
N ASN A 185 20.83 18.99 6.94
CA ASN A 185 21.20 19.55 5.63
C ASN A 185 20.51 20.88 5.28
N GLY A 186 19.50 21.31 6.04
CA GLY A 186 18.69 22.48 5.70
C GLY A 186 17.86 22.32 4.41
N LEU A 187 16.86 23.18 4.22
CA LEU A 187 16.02 23.18 3.01
C LEU A 187 16.79 23.60 1.75
N GLY A 188 17.91 24.33 1.91
CA GLY A 188 18.71 24.88 0.82
C GLY A 188 19.52 23.83 0.06
N ASP A 189 20.11 22.86 0.77
CA ASP A 189 20.95 21.84 0.13
C ASP A 189 20.14 20.77 -0.61
N ILE A 190 18.88 20.53 -0.19
CA ILE A 190 17.95 19.65 -0.93
C ILE A 190 17.69 20.19 -2.34
N LYS A 191 17.65 21.52 -2.50
CA LYS A 191 17.45 22.15 -3.83
C LYS A 191 18.70 22.06 -4.71
N ASN A 192 19.88 21.92 -4.11
CA ASN A 192 21.18 21.91 -4.79
C ASN A 192 21.83 20.52 -4.81
N LEU A 193 21.07 19.46 -4.52
CA LEU A 193 21.57 18.08 -4.60
C LEU A 193 22.18 17.85 -6.00
N PRO A 194 23.43 17.34 -6.09
CA PRO A 194 24.06 17.07 -7.36
C PRO A 194 23.23 16.03 -8.10
N LEU A 195 22.63 16.46 -9.21
CA LEU A 195 21.90 15.58 -10.11
C LEU A 195 22.91 14.77 -10.93
N SER A 196 22.50 13.57 -11.34
CA SER A 196 23.33 12.73 -12.21
C SER A 196 23.62 13.44 -13.54
N ASP A 197 24.88 13.49 -13.96
CA ASP A 197 25.31 14.03 -15.27
C ASP A 197 24.76 13.20 -16.44
N THR A 198 24.30 11.97 -16.18
CA THR A 198 23.57 11.11 -17.12
C THR A 198 22.26 10.62 -16.48
N PRO A 199 21.16 11.38 -16.56
CA PRO A 199 19.88 10.95 -16.01
C PRO A 199 19.36 9.75 -16.81
N SER A 200 19.09 8.63 -16.15
CA SER A 200 18.46 7.46 -16.77
C SER A 200 16.93 7.57 -16.79
N LEU A 201 16.38 8.28 -15.79
CA LEU A 201 14.96 8.52 -15.65
C LEU A 201 14.56 9.88 -16.23
N THR A 202 13.72 9.83 -17.28
CA THR A 202 13.03 11.03 -17.76
C THR A 202 11.83 11.33 -16.87
N MET A 203 11.46 12.61 -16.80
CA MET A 203 10.22 13.11 -16.20
C MET A 203 8.97 12.26 -16.55
N ALA A 204 8.82 11.85 -17.80
CA ALA A 204 7.72 10.97 -18.23
C ALA A 204 7.78 9.55 -17.63
N ILE A 205 8.98 9.00 -17.46
CA ILE A 205 9.19 7.66 -16.86
C ILE A 205 8.90 7.72 -15.36
N VAL A 206 9.30 8.80 -14.68
CA VAL A 206 8.96 9.00 -13.26
C VAL A 206 7.45 9.06 -13.08
N PHE A 207 6.75 9.82 -13.92
CA PHE A 207 5.29 9.87 -13.90
C PHE A 207 4.64 8.51 -14.16
N ASP A 208 5.16 7.75 -15.13
CA ASP A 208 4.68 6.40 -15.43
C ASP A 208 4.92 5.42 -14.27
N ILE A 209 6.10 5.48 -13.62
CA ILE A 209 6.41 4.67 -12.42
C ILE A 209 5.43 4.99 -11.29
N VAL A 210 5.13 6.27 -11.04
CA VAL A 210 4.15 6.67 -10.01
C VAL A 210 2.77 6.11 -10.34
N LEU A 211 2.32 6.27 -11.59
CA LEU A 211 1.02 5.73 -12.02
C LEU A 211 0.97 4.20 -11.95
N ALA A 212 2.03 3.51 -12.35
CA ALA A 212 2.11 2.06 -12.33
C ALA A 212 2.12 1.50 -10.90
N LEU A 213 2.82 2.16 -9.98
CA LEU A 213 2.89 1.78 -8.56
C LEU A 213 1.56 2.00 -7.83
N ASP A 214 0.76 2.99 -8.25
CA ASP A 214 -0.59 3.22 -7.72
C ASP A 214 -1.65 2.30 -8.38
N HIS A 215 -1.27 1.54 -9.42
CA HIS A 215 -2.11 0.59 -10.14
C HIS A 215 -1.73 -0.92 -10.00
N PRO A 216 -1.24 -1.46 -8.86
CA PRO A 216 -0.95 -2.88 -8.77
C PRO A 216 -2.18 -3.72 -8.37
N ALA A 217 -3.33 -3.11 -8.11
CA ALA A 217 -4.54 -3.82 -7.69
C ALA A 217 -5.82 -3.18 -8.27
N MET A 218 -6.07 -3.44 -9.56
CA MET A 218 -7.43 -3.44 -10.12
C MET A 218 -7.76 -4.85 -10.60
#